data_AF-A0A1F8M4U6-F1
#
_entry.id   AF-A0A1F8M4U6-F1
#
_cell.length_a   1.000
_cell.length_b   1.000
_cell.length_c   1.000
_cell.angle_alpha   90.00
_cell.angle_beta   90.00
_cell.angle_gamma   90.00
#
_symmetry.space_group_name_H-M   'P 1'
#
loop_
_entity.id
_entity.type
_entity.pdbx_description
1 polymer ?
#
loop_
_entity_poly.entity_id
_entity_poly.type
_entity_poly.pdbx_seq_one_letter_code
_entity_poly.pdbx_strand_id
1 'polypeptide(L)'
;MIIHARGPNFVDNLGRRVMLRGVNLSGSNKVPYRPDGATYIREGFFDHREVSFIGRPFPLDQADEHLGRLREWGFNFLRLLVTWEAIEHAGPGIYDVEYLDYITEVVKKAGEHGFTLFIDPHQDVWSRFSGGDGAPGWTLEAVGFDITHFSETGAAIVHATHPGPYPRMIWSSNAIKLASATMFTLFFGGNDFAPLTKVDGEPVQEYLQSHYFDAIKQVAMRLRDQPHVLGFDTMNEPSCGYIGWKDLGSAGERINLDAVPTPYQSMLLGAGLPQEVDCWSLGLARIKKTGTRKLNEARLRAWLPGYDCIWRQHGLWDFDTSGEPHLLRPDYFAEVNGSRVDFARDYYRIFNNRFSEAIRSAHMDALIFIEDLQDKPPYEHGELDAKDIVYAPHWYDAYALVKKDYSPIIAVNSLTHKVVFGSPAIRTSFYHQLATLKGQSKKEIGGVPCVLGEFGIPFDMQDKQAYQTGNYKAQVKAYQRSMQAVEDNLLNFTLWNYTPDNNNLYGDLWNEEDLSIYSNDQRANPGDINSGGRALEAVIRPYPIATAGELLEASFNCHKRVFKMKFRHDPEISAPTEIFVPNYQYPHGYSIRISDGRYEIKRSQQILLYWPGSEHNVHKLIIKP
;
A
#
# COMPACT_ATOMS: atom_id res chain seq x y z
N MET A 1 -10.60 -12.88 -18.61
CA MET A 1 -10.01 -12.12 -19.74
C MET A 1 -8.50 -12.18 -19.53
N ILE A 2 -7.72 -12.59 -20.52
CA ILE A 2 -6.25 -12.52 -20.41
C ILE A 2 -5.83 -11.10 -20.78
N ILE A 3 -4.92 -10.52 -19.98
CA ILE A 3 -4.49 -9.12 -20.08
C ILE A 3 -2.98 -9.09 -20.22
N HIS A 4 -2.49 -8.24 -21.11
CA HIS A 4 -1.06 -8.03 -21.37
C HIS A 4 -0.68 -6.57 -21.18
N ALA A 5 0.56 -6.31 -20.78
CA ALA A 5 1.14 -4.97 -20.85
C ALA A 5 1.62 -4.68 -22.28
N ARG A 6 1.18 -3.57 -22.88
CA ARG A 6 1.67 -3.11 -24.19
C ARG A 6 1.88 -1.60 -24.17
N GLY A 7 3.15 -1.19 -24.09
CA GLY A 7 3.51 0.21 -23.85
C GLY A 7 2.82 0.71 -22.57
N PRO A 8 2.14 1.86 -22.59
CA PRO A 8 1.53 2.42 -21.38
C PRO A 8 0.15 1.83 -21.04
N ASN A 9 -0.30 0.79 -21.74
CA ASN A 9 -1.67 0.29 -21.62
C ASN A 9 -1.71 -1.20 -21.24
N PHE A 10 -2.76 -1.58 -20.55
CA PHE A 10 -3.22 -2.95 -20.48
C PHE A 10 -4.10 -3.25 -21.69
N VAL A 11 -3.88 -4.38 -22.35
CA VAL A 11 -4.62 -4.81 -23.53
C VAL A 11 -5.13 -6.23 -23.37
N ASP A 12 -6.35 -6.50 -23.82
CA ASP A 12 -6.87 -7.86 -23.88
C ASP A 12 -6.45 -8.59 -25.17
N ASN A 13 -6.76 -9.87 -25.26
CA ASN A 13 -6.49 -10.69 -26.46
C ASN A 13 -7.25 -10.23 -27.72
N LEU A 14 -8.20 -9.31 -27.60
CA LEU A 14 -8.93 -8.71 -28.72
C LEU A 14 -8.34 -7.36 -29.15
N GLY A 15 -7.22 -6.95 -28.54
CA GLY A 15 -6.55 -5.67 -28.80
C GLY A 15 -7.19 -4.47 -28.11
N ARG A 16 -8.26 -4.66 -27.32
CA ARG A 16 -8.94 -3.57 -26.62
C ARG A 16 -8.09 -3.09 -25.45
N ARG A 17 -8.10 -1.77 -25.20
CA ARG A 17 -7.44 -1.20 -24.02
C ARG A 17 -8.31 -1.40 -22.79
N VAL A 18 -7.78 -2.06 -21.77
CA VAL A 18 -8.51 -2.44 -20.55
C VAL A 18 -8.28 -1.41 -19.45
N MET A 19 -9.34 -1.03 -18.75
CA MET A 19 -9.22 -0.33 -17.46
C MET A 19 -9.33 -1.33 -16.32
N LEU A 20 -8.32 -1.33 -15.46
CA LEU A 20 -8.30 -2.08 -14.21
C LEU A 20 -8.82 -1.17 -13.09
N ARG A 21 -9.95 -1.54 -12.50
CA ARG A 21 -10.54 -0.88 -11.33
C ARG A 21 -10.75 -1.92 -10.25
N GLY A 22 -10.13 -1.70 -9.11
CA GLY A 22 -10.06 -2.71 -8.06
C GLY A 22 -10.05 -2.17 -6.65
N VAL A 23 -9.78 -3.09 -5.74
CA VAL A 23 -9.55 -2.84 -4.32
C VAL A 23 -8.29 -3.58 -3.87
N ASN A 24 -7.68 -3.07 -2.81
CA ASN A 24 -6.77 -3.84 -1.97
C ASN A 24 -7.58 -4.89 -1.21
N LEU A 25 -7.04 -6.10 -1.13
CA LEU A 25 -7.69 -7.26 -0.52
C LEU A 25 -6.66 -8.06 0.28
N SER A 26 -6.58 -7.93 1.59
CA SER A 26 -7.25 -6.92 2.42
C SER A 26 -6.34 -6.44 3.54
N GLY A 27 -6.75 -5.36 4.23
CA GLY A 27 -6.09 -4.94 5.48
C GLY A 27 -6.09 -6.03 6.55
N SER A 28 -7.02 -6.98 6.48
CA SER A 28 -7.05 -8.16 7.37
C SER A 28 -5.78 -9.00 7.26
N ASN A 29 -5.08 -8.97 6.11
CA ASN A 29 -3.87 -9.75 5.87
C ASN A 29 -2.66 -9.24 6.66
N LYS A 30 -2.74 -8.04 7.26
CA LYS A 30 -1.68 -7.45 8.10
C LYS A 30 -1.48 -8.18 9.43
N VAL A 31 -2.45 -8.99 9.86
CA VAL A 31 -2.42 -9.66 11.17
C VAL A 31 -2.87 -11.12 11.08
N PRO A 32 -2.33 -12.02 11.93
CA PRO A 32 -2.73 -13.42 11.92
C PRO A 32 -4.22 -13.59 12.24
N TYR A 33 -4.81 -14.67 11.73
CA TYR A 33 -6.19 -15.04 12.01
C TYR A 33 -6.31 -15.87 13.29
N ARG A 34 -5.31 -16.72 13.57
CA ARG A 34 -5.23 -17.53 14.79
C ARG A 34 -3.82 -17.49 15.39
N PRO A 35 -3.67 -17.18 16.70
CA PRO A 35 -4.68 -16.51 17.53
C PRO A 35 -5.11 -15.17 16.89
N ASP A 36 -6.16 -14.53 17.44
CA ASP A 36 -6.60 -13.22 16.94
C ASP A 36 -5.45 -12.22 17.00
N GLY A 37 -4.97 -11.81 15.82
CA GLY A 37 -3.79 -10.97 15.67
C GLY A 37 -4.03 -9.47 15.78
N ALA A 38 -5.25 -9.03 16.07
CA ALA A 38 -5.59 -7.61 16.14
C ALA A 38 -4.59 -6.83 17.02
N THR A 39 -4.07 -5.70 16.52
CA THR A 39 -2.85 -5.12 17.11
C THR A 39 -3.05 -4.50 18.49
N TYR A 40 -4.30 -4.30 18.94
CA TYR A 40 -4.62 -3.86 20.31
C TYR A 40 -4.56 -4.98 21.35
N ILE A 41 -4.50 -6.26 20.93
CA ILE A 41 -4.45 -7.42 21.82
C ILE A 41 -3.01 -7.63 22.28
N ARG A 42 -2.80 -7.71 23.61
CA ARG A 42 -1.47 -7.88 24.22
C ARG A 42 -1.14 -9.34 24.48
N GLU A 43 -2.16 -10.11 24.85
CA GLU A 43 -2.04 -11.50 25.23
C GLU A 43 -1.48 -12.32 24.07
N GLY A 44 -0.36 -13.00 24.28
CA GLY A 44 0.30 -13.81 23.26
C GLY A 44 0.91 -13.03 22.09
N PHE A 45 0.96 -11.70 22.14
CA PHE A 45 1.43 -10.88 21.01
C PHE A 45 2.85 -11.23 20.54
N PHE A 46 3.74 -11.57 21.48
CA PHE A 46 5.14 -11.95 21.22
C PHE A 46 5.32 -13.42 20.82
N ASP A 47 4.28 -14.26 20.90
CA ASP A 47 4.32 -15.67 20.52
C ASP A 47 4.13 -15.80 18.99
N HIS A 48 5.12 -15.32 18.24
CA HIS A 48 5.00 -15.06 16.79
C HIS A 48 5.25 -16.27 15.88
N ARG A 49 5.81 -17.35 16.43
CA ARG A 49 6.18 -18.55 15.67
C ARG A 49 5.06 -19.57 15.51
N GLU A 50 3.99 -19.45 16.29
CA GLU A 50 2.85 -20.36 16.30
C GLU A 50 1.57 -19.58 15.95
N VAL A 51 1.55 -19.03 14.74
CA VAL A 51 0.44 -18.21 14.22
C VAL A 51 -0.05 -18.78 12.90
N SER A 52 -1.28 -18.46 12.50
CA SER A 52 -1.84 -18.88 11.23
C SER A 52 -2.58 -17.73 10.57
N PHE A 53 -2.29 -17.52 9.28
CA PHE A 53 -2.97 -16.56 8.42
C PHE A 53 -4.09 -17.20 7.59
N ILE A 54 -4.32 -18.52 7.72
CA ILE A 54 -5.47 -19.20 7.12
C ILE A 54 -6.76 -18.57 7.64
N GLY A 55 -7.59 -18.06 6.73
CA GLY A 55 -8.77 -17.24 7.02
C GLY A 55 -8.62 -15.76 6.67
N ARG A 56 -7.43 -15.30 6.25
CA ARG A 56 -7.20 -13.95 5.65
C ARG A 56 -7.20 -14.04 4.12
N PRO A 57 -7.87 -13.17 3.34
CA PRO A 57 -8.67 -12.02 3.78
C PRO A 57 -10.00 -12.42 4.44
N PHE A 58 -10.53 -13.60 4.14
CA PHE A 58 -11.77 -14.15 4.71
C PHE A 58 -11.73 -15.69 4.69
N PRO A 59 -12.48 -16.39 5.55
CA PRO A 59 -12.69 -17.83 5.42
C PRO A 59 -13.23 -18.24 4.03
N LEU A 60 -12.82 -19.40 3.51
CA LEU A 60 -13.15 -19.84 2.14
C LEU A 60 -14.67 -19.97 1.89
N ASP A 61 -15.45 -20.31 2.92
CA ASP A 61 -16.91 -20.42 2.84
C ASP A 61 -17.60 -19.05 2.70
N GLN A 62 -16.89 -17.95 2.97
CA GLN A 62 -17.36 -16.57 2.79
C GLN A 62 -16.85 -15.95 1.48
N ALA A 63 -15.93 -16.61 0.78
CA ALA A 63 -15.27 -16.07 -0.41
C ALA A 63 -16.27 -15.65 -1.50
N ASP A 64 -17.26 -16.50 -1.78
CA ASP A 64 -18.26 -16.24 -2.82
C ASP A 64 -19.13 -15.01 -2.50
N GLU A 65 -19.41 -14.74 -1.22
CA GLU A 65 -20.16 -13.54 -0.79
C GLU A 65 -19.33 -12.27 -1.05
N HIS A 66 -18.09 -12.25 -0.57
CA HIS A 66 -17.22 -11.07 -0.65
C HIS A 66 -16.80 -10.77 -2.10
N LEU A 67 -16.37 -11.78 -2.84
CA LEU A 67 -15.98 -11.64 -4.25
C LEU A 67 -17.18 -11.28 -5.12
N GLY A 68 -18.34 -11.93 -4.90
CA GLY A 68 -19.57 -11.61 -5.62
C GLY A 68 -20.01 -10.16 -5.40
N ARG A 69 -19.90 -9.66 -4.16
CA ARG A 69 -20.16 -8.25 -3.82
C ARG A 69 -19.24 -7.29 -4.57
N LEU A 70 -17.93 -7.54 -4.56
CA LEU A 70 -16.97 -6.71 -5.27
C LEU A 70 -17.22 -6.70 -6.79
N ARG A 71 -17.65 -7.83 -7.37
CA ARG A 71 -18.08 -7.88 -8.78
C ARG A 71 -19.34 -7.08 -9.04
N GLU A 72 -20.34 -7.19 -8.17
CA GLU A 72 -21.58 -6.41 -8.30
C GLU A 72 -21.30 -4.89 -8.24
N TRP A 73 -20.29 -4.48 -7.49
CA TRP A 73 -19.81 -3.10 -7.43
C TRP A 73 -19.00 -2.66 -8.65
N GLY A 74 -18.72 -3.57 -9.58
CA GLY A 74 -18.08 -3.31 -10.86
C GLY A 74 -16.56 -3.45 -10.87
N PHE A 75 -15.95 -3.90 -9.77
CA PHE A 75 -14.51 -4.11 -9.73
C PHE A 75 -14.11 -5.31 -10.59
N ASN A 76 -13.00 -5.16 -11.31
CA ASN A 76 -12.41 -6.22 -12.14
C ASN A 76 -11.00 -6.62 -11.74
N PHE A 77 -10.41 -5.90 -10.78
CA PHE A 77 -9.02 -6.04 -10.39
C PHE A 77 -8.85 -6.14 -8.88
N LEU A 78 -7.85 -6.88 -8.40
CA LEU A 78 -7.50 -6.97 -6.98
C LEU A 78 -5.98 -6.79 -6.78
N ARG A 79 -5.58 -6.02 -5.78
CA ARG A 79 -4.24 -6.05 -5.18
C ARG A 79 -4.34 -6.94 -3.96
N LEU A 80 -3.89 -8.19 -4.08
CA LEU A 80 -4.04 -9.21 -3.03
C LEU A 80 -2.82 -9.19 -2.12
N LEU A 81 -3.04 -8.79 -0.86
CA LEU A 81 -1.98 -8.64 0.13
C LEU A 81 -1.51 -10.01 0.62
N VAL A 82 -0.20 -10.20 0.69
CA VAL A 82 0.46 -11.34 1.31
C VAL A 82 1.65 -10.81 2.10
N THR A 83 1.63 -10.97 3.42
CA THR A 83 2.78 -10.59 4.25
C THR A 83 3.85 -11.69 4.21
N TRP A 84 5.12 -11.31 4.35
CA TRP A 84 6.21 -12.28 4.49
C TRP A 84 5.99 -13.19 5.71
N GLU A 85 5.48 -12.62 6.80
CA GLU A 85 5.12 -13.36 8.01
C GLU A 85 4.10 -14.47 7.74
N ALA A 86 3.08 -14.23 6.90
CA ALA A 86 2.10 -15.26 6.57
C ALA A 86 2.74 -16.51 5.92
N ILE A 87 3.86 -16.33 5.21
CA ILE A 87 4.55 -17.41 4.49
C ILE A 87 5.60 -18.11 5.37
N GLU A 88 6.32 -17.37 6.22
CA GLU A 88 7.55 -17.85 6.87
C GLU A 88 7.63 -17.45 8.36
N HIS A 89 6.52 -17.44 9.10
CA HIS A 89 6.50 -17.03 10.52
C HIS A 89 7.30 -17.96 11.44
N ALA A 90 7.30 -19.28 11.19
CA ALA A 90 7.89 -20.26 12.09
C ALA A 90 9.43 -20.13 12.19
N GLY A 91 10.07 -19.66 11.13
CA GLY A 91 11.52 -19.45 11.07
C GLY A 91 12.07 -19.47 9.64
N PRO A 92 13.36 -19.13 9.48
CA PRO A 92 14.02 -19.08 8.17
C PRO A 92 13.98 -20.45 7.48
N GLY A 93 13.49 -20.48 6.24
CA GLY A 93 13.31 -21.64 5.38
C GLY A 93 12.10 -22.52 5.75
N ILE A 94 11.31 -22.15 6.75
CA ILE A 94 10.17 -22.93 7.24
C ILE A 94 8.87 -22.29 6.73
N TYR A 95 8.44 -22.72 5.54
CA TYR A 95 7.26 -22.18 4.89
C TYR A 95 5.95 -22.81 5.40
N ASP A 96 4.93 -21.98 5.62
CA ASP A 96 3.57 -22.42 5.94
C ASP A 96 2.87 -22.95 4.67
N VAL A 97 3.00 -24.26 4.45
CA VAL A 97 2.39 -24.95 3.30
C VAL A 97 0.86 -24.88 3.34
N GLU A 98 0.25 -24.91 4.53
CA GLU A 98 -1.21 -24.86 4.66
C GLU A 98 -1.74 -23.48 4.27
N TYR A 99 -1.06 -22.40 4.67
CA TYR A 99 -1.36 -21.05 4.19
C TYR A 99 -1.19 -20.92 2.67
N LEU A 100 -0.10 -21.48 2.11
CA LEU A 100 0.15 -21.45 0.66
C LEU A 100 -0.93 -22.21 -0.14
N ASP A 101 -1.45 -23.32 0.37
CA ASP A 101 -2.57 -24.04 -0.23
C ASP A 101 -3.86 -23.22 -0.13
N TYR A 102 -4.11 -22.62 1.03
CA TYR A 102 -5.29 -21.81 1.28
C TYR A 102 -5.34 -20.54 0.39
N ILE A 103 -4.23 -19.78 0.28
CA ILE A 103 -4.19 -18.58 -0.57
C ILE A 103 -4.35 -18.92 -2.05
N THR A 104 -3.91 -20.13 -2.47
CA THR A 104 -4.15 -20.63 -3.83
C THR A 104 -5.63 -20.81 -4.12
N GLU A 105 -6.41 -21.36 -3.17
CA GLU A 105 -7.86 -21.48 -3.33
C GLU A 105 -8.57 -20.12 -3.28
N VAL A 106 -8.10 -19.15 -2.48
CA VAL A 106 -8.60 -17.76 -2.52
C VAL A 106 -8.38 -17.14 -3.91
N VAL A 107 -7.19 -17.29 -4.48
CA VAL A 107 -6.86 -16.78 -5.83
C VAL A 107 -7.72 -17.46 -6.89
N LYS A 108 -7.91 -18.78 -6.82
CA LYS A 108 -8.79 -19.52 -7.73
C LYS A 108 -10.23 -19.03 -7.65
N LYS A 109 -10.77 -18.82 -6.44
CA LYS A 109 -12.09 -18.21 -6.22
C LYS A 109 -12.19 -16.82 -6.83
N ALA A 110 -11.17 -15.97 -6.66
CA ALA A 110 -11.15 -14.67 -7.33
C ALA A 110 -11.25 -14.80 -8.87
N GLY A 111 -10.56 -15.76 -9.46
CA GLY A 111 -10.66 -16.10 -10.89
C GLY A 111 -12.04 -16.59 -11.32
N GLU A 112 -12.71 -17.43 -10.52
CA GLU A 112 -14.09 -17.90 -10.75
C GLU A 112 -15.10 -16.73 -10.80
N HIS A 113 -14.86 -15.68 -10.00
CA HIS A 113 -15.63 -14.42 -10.03
C HIS A 113 -15.14 -13.44 -11.10
N GLY A 114 -14.19 -13.84 -11.94
CA GLY A 114 -13.71 -13.08 -13.10
C GLY A 114 -12.76 -11.94 -12.74
N PHE A 115 -12.17 -11.94 -11.54
CA PHE A 115 -11.11 -11.00 -11.19
C PHE A 115 -9.81 -11.36 -11.87
N THR A 116 -9.10 -10.31 -12.25
CA THR A 116 -7.66 -10.37 -12.48
C THR A 116 -6.98 -9.77 -11.24
N LEU A 117 -5.78 -10.20 -10.89
CA LEU A 117 -5.10 -9.71 -9.68
C LEU A 117 -3.59 -9.68 -9.81
N PHE A 118 -2.96 -8.96 -8.89
CA PHE A 118 -1.54 -9.11 -8.60
C PHE A 118 -1.33 -9.35 -7.11
N ILE A 119 -0.23 -10.01 -6.78
CA ILE A 119 0.15 -10.29 -5.40
C ILE A 119 1.02 -9.13 -4.91
N ASP A 120 0.69 -8.62 -3.74
CA ASP A 120 1.43 -7.56 -3.06
C ASP A 120 2.10 -8.12 -1.80
N PRO A 121 3.44 -8.31 -1.82
CA PRO A 121 4.26 -8.53 -0.64
C PRO A 121 4.20 -7.35 0.36
N HIS A 122 3.11 -7.30 1.13
CA HIS A 122 2.74 -6.15 1.92
C HIS A 122 3.57 -6.02 3.19
N GLN A 123 3.89 -4.78 3.54
CA GLN A 123 4.50 -4.40 4.81
C GLN A 123 4.20 -2.93 5.12
N ASP A 124 4.06 -2.63 6.40
CA ASP A 124 4.17 -1.27 6.93
C ASP A 124 5.22 -1.26 8.03
N VAL A 125 6.16 -0.32 7.94
CA VAL A 125 7.25 -0.12 8.91
C VAL A 125 7.93 -1.41 9.37
N TRP A 126 8.15 -2.35 8.45
CA TRP A 126 8.85 -3.65 8.58
C TRP A 126 8.03 -4.81 9.16
N SER A 127 7.47 -4.71 10.36
CA SER A 127 6.91 -5.87 11.08
C SER A 127 5.88 -5.46 12.14
N ARG A 128 5.03 -6.40 12.57
CA ARG A 128 4.13 -6.22 13.72
C ARG A 128 4.88 -5.77 14.97
N PHE A 129 6.09 -6.25 15.15
CA PHE A 129 6.92 -5.94 16.30
C PHE A 129 7.58 -4.57 16.23
N SER A 130 7.74 -3.99 15.04
CA SER A 130 8.15 -2.59 14.85
C SER A 130 6.97 -1.62 14.75
N GLY A 131 5.76 -2.10 15.06
CA GLY A 131 4.53 -1.30 15.12
C GLY A 131 3.76 -1.21 13.81
N GLY A 132 4.04 -2.08 12.84
CA GLY A 132 3.29 -2.19 11.58
C GLY A 132 2.97 -3.63 11.21
N ASP A 133 3.39 -4.12 10.06
CA ASP A 133 3.21 -5.50 9.57
C ASP A 133 4.23 -5.86 8.48
N GLY A 134 4.21 -7.11 8.00
CA GLY A 134 5.02 -7.55 6.87
C GLY A 134 5.99 -8.67 7.23
N ALA A 135 7.20 -8.32 7.67
CA ALA A 135 8.27 -9.26 7.99
C ALA A 135 8.01 -10.05 9.29
N PRO A 136 8.34 -11.36 9.32
CA PRO A 136 8.19 -12.19 10.51
C PRO A 136 9.12 -11.76 11.64
N GLY A 137 8.71 -12.04 12.88
CA GLY A 137 9.44 -11.63 14.09
C GLY A 137 10.86 -12.18 14.17
N TRP A 138 11.12 -13.36 13.58
CA TRP A 138 12.46 -13.94 13.58
C TRP A 138 13.50 -13.08 12.85
N THR A 139 13.09 -12.20 11.93
CA THR A 139 14.01 -11.30 11.23
C THR A 139 14.68 -10.30 12.18
N LEU A 140 13.95 -9.86 13.20
CA LEU A 140 14.45 -8.96 14.24
C LEU A 140 15.36 -9.73 15.21
N GLU A 141 14.94 -10.92 15.63
CA GLU A 141 15.71 -11.79 16.52
C GLU A 141 17.05 -12.22 15.87
N ALA A 142 17.04 -12.50 14.56
CA ALA A 142 18.20 -12.92 13.79
C ALA A 142 19.34 -11.89 13.85
N VAL A 143 19.02 -10.59 13.89
CA VAL A 143 20.00 -9.52 14.02
C VAL A 143 20.25 -9.11 15.49
N GLY A 144 19.67 -9.84 16.44
CA GLY A 144 19.92 -9.69 17.86
C GLY A 144 18.95 -8.80 18.62
N PHE A 145 17.85 -8.35 18.01
CA PHE A 145 16.86 -7.56 18.74
C PHE A 145 16.06 -8.40 19.74
N ASP A 146 15.78 -7.80 20.90
CA ASP A 146 14.78 -8.27 21.86
C ASP A 146 13.49 -7.46 21.66
N ILE A 147 12.56 -8.06 20.91
CA ILE A 147 11.27 -7.43 20.55
C ILE A 147 10.43 -7.06 21.77
N THR A 148 10.63 -7.73 22.92
CA THR A 148 9.82 -7.52 24.13
C THR A 148 10.18 -6.20 24.83
N HIS A 149 11.36 -5.64 24.56
CA HIS A 149 11.83 -4.40 25.16
C HIS A 149 11.58 -3.15 24.32
N PHE A 150 11.07 -3.28 23.09
CA PHE A 150 10.99 -2.15 22.15
C PHE A 150 10.19 -0.96 22.65
N SER A 151 9.10 -1.20 23.40
CA SER A 151 8.29 -0.12 23.98
C SER A 151 9.07 0.67 25.03
N GLU A 152 9.81 -0.02 25.91
CA GLU A 152 10.58 0.63 26.99
C GLU A 152 11.80 1.37 26.41
N THR A 153 12.49 0.75 25.44
CA THR A 153 13.64 1.38 24.78
C THR A 153 13.24 2.43 23.75
N GLY A 154 11.94 2.59 23.45
CA GLY A 154 11.47 3.47 22.37
C GLY A 154 11.95 3.04 20.98
N ALA A 155 12.35 1.79 20.80
CA ALA A 155 12.80 1.23 19.51
C ALA A 155 11.65 1.11 18.51
N ALA A 156 10.41 0.98 19.01
CA ALA A 156 9.17 1.06 18.24
C ALA A 156 8.01 1.49 19.14
N ILE A 157 6.98 2.08 18.52
CA ILE A 157 5.67 2.34 19.12
C ILE A 157 4.73 1.25 18.60
N VAL A 158 4.36 0.33 19.48
CA VAL A 158 3.56 -0.87 19.16
C VAL A 158 2.22 -0.78 19.88
N HIS A 159 1.11 -1.01 19.16
CA HIS A 159 -0.23 -0.86 19.70
C HIS A 159 -0.47 -1.75 20.94
N ALA A 160 -0.13 -3.04 20.86
CA ALA A 160 -0.31 -4.04 21.92
C ALA A 160 0.39 -3.70 23.24
N THR A 161 1.45 -2.89 23.20
CA THR A 161 2.23 -2.49 24.39
C THR A 161 2.10 -1.01 24.71
N HIS A 162 1.32 -0.24 23.93
CA HIS A 162 1.17 1.19 24.16
C HIS A 162 0.38 1.45 25.45
N PRO A 163 0.87 2.29 26.37
CA PRO A 163 0.30 2.43 27.73
C PRO A 163 -1.03 3.20 27.80
N GLY A 164 -1.55 3.70 26.68
CA GLY A 164 -2.79 4.47 26.61
C GLY A 164 -3.46 4.34 25.25
N PRO A 165 -4.49 5.17 24.96
CA PRO A 165 -5.14 5.17 23.66
C PRO A 165 -4.12 5.30 22.53
N TYR A 166 -4.24 4.46 21.51
CA TYR A 166 -3.29 4.44 20.40
C TYR A 166 -3.48 5.70 19.53
N PRO A 167 -2.46 6.57 19.37
CA PRO A 167 -2.66 7.83 18.66
C PRO A 167 -2.83 7.65 17.14
N ARG A 168 -3.66 8.52 16.54
CA ARG A 168 -3.93 8.51 15.10
C ARG A 168 -2.65 8.67 14.28
N MET A 169 -2.48 7.83 13.25
CA MET A 169 -1.37 7.88 12.30
C MET A 169 0.03 7.84 12.95
N ILE A 170 0.15 7.35 14.19
CA ILE A 170 1.44 7.34 14.90
C ILE A 170 2.40 6.29 14.34
N TRP A 171 1.89 5.21 13.77
CA TRP A 171 2.67 4.07 13.29
C TRP A 171 3.71 4.49 12.26
N SER A 172 3.44 5.49 11.41
CA SER A 172 4.38 5.98 10.40
C SER A 172 5.64 6.61 11.02
N SER A 173 5.56 7.06 12.28
CA SER A 173 6.72 7.57 13.03
C SER A 173 7.71 6.47 13.39
N ASN A 174 7.33 5.20 13.28
CA ASN A 174 8.25 4.07 13.48
C ASN A 174 9.31 3.97 12.38
N ALA A 175 9.06 4.54 11.18
CA ALA A 175 9.97 4.43 10.04
C ALA A 175 11.40 4.94 10.31
N ILE A 176 11.60 5.80 11.31
CA ILE A 176 12.92 6.34 11.70
C ILE A 176 13.44 5.79 13.04
N LYS A 177 12.61 5.03 13.77
CA LYS A 177 12.99 4.45 15.05
C LYS A 177 13.89 3.24 14.85
N LEU A 178 14.62 2.91 15.91
CA LEU A 178 15.71 1.94 15.88
C LEU A 178 15.35 0.66 15.13
N ALA A 179 14.21 0.04 15.45
CA ALA A 179 13.86 -1.27 14.90
C ALA A 179 13.66 -1.21 13.38
N SER A 180 12.66 -0.45 12.91
CA SER A 180 12.31 -0.37 11.49
C SER A 180 13.47 0.19 10.66
N ALA A 181 14.07 1.32 11.09
CA ALA A 181 15.13 1.96 10.33
C ALA A 181 16.40 1.09 10.23
N THR A 182 16.76 0.37 11.30
CA THR A 182 17.87 -0.59 11.26
C THR A 182 17.57 -1.70 10.27
N MET A 183 16.40 -2.34 10.37
CA MET A 183 16.07 -3.49 9.50
C MET A 183 16.05 -3.12 8.02
N PHE A 184 15.47 -1.98 7.64
CA PHE A 184 15.52 -1.52 6.25
C PHE A 184 16.94 -1.21 5.76
N THR A 185 17.78 -0.63 6.62
CA THR A 185 19.19 -0.39 6.26
C THR A 185 19.98 -1.68 6.09
N LEU A 186 19.77 -2.68 6.95
CA LEU A 186 20.39 -4.00 6.80
C LEU A 186 19.88 -4.73 5.55
N PHE A 187 18.57 -4.66 5.30
CA PHE A 187 17.92 -5.32 4.17
C PHE A 187 18.40 -4.78 2.82
N PHE A 188 18.51 -3.47 2.66
CA PHE A 188 18.88 -2.88 1.38
C PHE A 188 20.39 -2.65 1.22
N GLY A 189 21.08 -2.20 2.27
CA GLY A 189 22.47 -1.75 2.21
C GLY A 189 23.37 -2.32 3.30
N GLY A 190 23.02 -3.49 3.87
CA GLY A 190 23.81 -4.14 4.92
C GLY A 190 25.23 -4.47 4.50
N ASN A 191 25.48 -4.76 3.22
CA ASN A 191 26.84 -5.04 2.73
C ASN A 191 27.77 -3.81 2.82
N ASP A 192 27.22 -2.60 2.63
CA ASP A 192 28.00 -1.36 2.67
C ASP A 192 28.05 -0.76 4.08
N PHE A 193 26.92 -0.76 4.80
CA PHE A 193 26.79 -0.08 6.10
C PHE A 193 26.95 -0.99 7.31
N ALA A 194 26.85 -2.31 7.14
CA ALA A 194 26.93 -3.26 8.23
C ALA A 194 27.74 -4.53 7.88
N PRO A 195 28.92 -4.43 7.23
CA PRO A 195 29.65 -5.58 6.67
C PRO A 195 30.12 -6.62 7.70
N LEU A 196 30.19 -6.26 8.99
CA LEU A 196 30.53 -7.19 10.07
C LEU A 196 29.32 -7.98 10.57
N THR A 197 28.10 -7.57 10.22
CA THR A 197 26.86 -8.19 10.66
C THR A 197 26.57 -9.41 9.81
N LYS A 198 26.59 -10.58 10.47
CA LYS A 198 26.32 -11.87 9.84
C LYS A 198 25.26 -12.64 10.60
N VAL A 199 24.40 -13.32 9.87
CA VAL A 199 23.42 -14.29 10.40
C VAL A 199 23.77 -15.64 9.79
N ASP A 200 23.95 -16.65 10.63
CA ASP A 200 24.38 -18.00 10.21
C ASP A 200 25.63 -18.03 9.31
N GLY A 201 26.52 -17.06 9.52
CA GLY A 201 27.78 -16.92 8.77
C GLY A 201 27.66 -16.13 7.45
N GLU A 202 26.45 -15.78 7.04
CA GLU A 202 26.16 -15.03 5.81
C GLU A 202 26.02 -13.53 6.08
N PRO A 203 26.40 -12.65 5.14
CA PRO A 203 26.12 -11.22 5.24
C PRO A 203 24.61 -10.97 5.41
N VAL A 204 24.25 -10.12 6.38
CA VAL A 204 22.85 -9.90 6.77
C VAL A 204 21.94 -9.45 5.62
N GLN A 205 22.45 -8.67 4.68
CA GLN A 205 21.71 -8.25 3.49
C GLN A 205 21.32 -9.44 2.62
N GLU A 206 22.28 -10.33 2.34
CA GLU A 206 22.05 -11.51 1.51
C GLU A 206 21.11 -12.49 2.20
N TYR A 207 21.29 -12.68 3.50
CA TYR A 207 20.41 -13.52 4.32
C TYR A 207 18.96 -13.01 4.27
N LEU A 208 18.71 -11.74 4.61
CA LEU A 208 17.34 -11.22 4.63
C LEU A 208 16.70 -11.16 3.24
N GLN A 209 17.43 -10.74 2.21
CA GLN A 209 16.87 -10.66 0.85
C GLN A 209 16.60 -12.04 0.25
N SER A 210 17.50 -13.01 0.44
CA SER A 210 17.28 -14.37 -0.10
C SER A 210 16.05 -15.03 0.53
N HIS A 211 15.88 -14.95 1.85
CA HIS A 211 14.69 -15.47 2.51
C HIS A 211 13.40 -14.78 2.05
N TYR A 212 13.42 -13.44 1.93
CA TYR A 212 12.27 -12.71 1.39
C TYR A 212 11.93 -13.16 -0.04
N PHE A 213 12.92 -13.23 -0.94
CA PHE A 213 12.70 -13.66 -2.32
C PHE A 213 12.19 -15.11 -2.39
N ASP A 214 12.78 -16.02 -1.63
CA ASP A 214 12.40 -17.43 -1.64
C ASP A 214 11.01 -17.66 -1.05
N ALA A 215 10.60 -16.88 -0.04
CA ALA A 215 9.24 -16.90 0.50
C ALA A 215 8.21 -16.46 -0.55
N ILE A 216 8.38 -15.29 -1.18
CA ILE A 216 7.43 -14.83 -2.22
C ILE A 216 7.45 -15.75 -3.44
N LYS A 217 8.62 -16.33 -3.77
CA LYS A 217 8.75 -17.34 -4.83
C LYS A 217 7.90 -18.59 -4.55
N GLN A 218 7.69 -19.01 -3.30
CA GLN A 218 6.75 -20.09 -3.00
C GLN A 218 5.33 -19.77 -3.49
N VAL A 219 4.87 -18.53 -3.28
CA VAL A 219 3.57 -18.07 -3.79
C VAL A 219 3.56 -18.08 -5.32
N ALA A 220 4.59 -17.54 -5.96
CA ALA A 220 4.71 -17.55 -7.42
C ALA A 220 4.68 -18.96 -8.02
N MET A 221 5.34 -19.93 -7.38
CA MET A 221 5.33 -21.33 -7.82
C MET A 221 3.93 -21.95 -7.78
N ARG A 222 3.12 -21.64 -6.77
CA ARG A 222 1.75 -22.15 -6.64
C ARG A 222 0.77 -21.49 -7.60
N LEU A 223 1.00 -20.23 -7.93
CA LEU A 223 0.08 -19.43 -8.73
C LEU A 223 0.40 -19.41 -10.24
N ARG A 224 1.55 -19.97 -10.67
CA ARG A 224 2.03 -19.87 -12.06
C ARG A 224 1.06 -20.35 -13.14
N ASP A 225 0.18 -21.28 -12.81
CA ASP A 225 -0.79 -21.87 -13.74
C ASP A 225 -2.16 -21.15 -13.71
N GLN A 226 -2.28 -20.05 -12.94
CA GLN A 226 -3.50 -19.25 -12.79
C GLN A 226 -3.46 -18.04 -13.75
N PRO A 227 -4.19 -18.08 -14.89
CA PRO A 227 -4.06 -17.06 -15.95
C PRO A 227 -4.59 -15.67 -15.58
N HIS A 228 -5.28 -15.54 -14.44
CA HIS A 228 -5.78 -14.28 -13.91
C HIS A 228 -4.84 -13.63 -12.89
N VAL A 229 -3.70 -14.24 -12.60
CA VAL A 229 -2.60 -13.62 -11.83
C VAL A 229 -1.70 -12.88 -12.83
N LEU A 230 -1.71 -11.55 -12.79
CA LEU A 230 -0.89 -10.72 -13.69
C LEU A 230 0.57 -10.67 -13.29
N GLY A 231 0.85 -10.73 -11.98
CA GLY A 231 2.17 -10.40 -11.51
C GLY A 231 2.27 -10.21 -10.01
N PHE A 232 3.42 -9.66 -9.63
CA PHE A 232 3.85 -9.49 -8.25
C PHE A 232 4.40 -8.08 -8.07
N ASP A 233 4.01 -7.41 -7.00
CA ASP A 233 4.71 -6.23 -6.49
C ASP A 233 6.03 -6.64 -5.85
N THR A 234 7.02 -5.74 -5.87
CA THR A 234 8.32 -6.03 -5.28
C THR A 234 8.33 -5.85 -3.77
N MET A 235 7.67 -4.81 -3.27
CA MET A 235 7.49 -4.50 -1.84
C MET A 235 6.57 -3.29 -1.69
N ASN A 236 5.56 -3.38 -0.82
CA ASN A 236 4.74 -2.23 -0.44
C ASN A 236 5.57 -1.13 0.23
N GLU A 237 5.41 0.13 -0.19
CA GLU A 237 5.98 1.36 0.38
C GLU A 237 7.42 1.21 0.95
N PRO A 238 8.42 0.89 0.10
CA PRO A 238 9.76 0.56 0.58
C PRO A 238 10.44 1.75 1.25
N SER A 239 10.91 1.55 2.49
CA SER A 239 11.64 2.57 3.25
C SER A 239 13.16 2.43 3.07
N CYS A 240 13.85 3.55 2.95
CA CYS A 240 15.31 3.59 2.89
C CYS A 240 16.00 3.35 4.27
N GLY A 241 15.24 3.27 5.36
CA GLY A 241 15.81 3.28 6.72
C GLY A 241 16.71 4.50 6.94
N TYR A 242 17.94 4.28 7.41
CA TYR A 242 18.97 5.31 7.54
C TYR A 242 19.76 5.59 6.25
N ILE A 243 19.57 4.86 5.15
CA ILE A 243 20.35 5.06 3.91
C ILE A 243 20.12 6.47 3.36
N GLY A 244 21.21 7.21 3.15
CA GLY A 244 21.19 8.61 2.71
C GLY A 244 20.96 9.63 3.84
N TRP A 245 20.88 9.20 5.10
CA TRP A 245 20.69 10.10 6.24
C TRP A 245 21.93 10.98 6.46
N LYS A 246 21.73 12.30 6.39
CA LYS A 246 22.83 13.28 6.36
C LYS A 246 23.50 13.53 7.71
N ASP A 247 22.70 13.48 8.79
CA ASP A 247 23.17 13.78 10.14
C ASP A 247 22.36 12.98 11.18
N LEU A 248 23.01 12.00 11.80
CA LEU A 248 22.43 11.13 12.83
C LEU A 248 22.08 11.89 14.14
N GLY A 249 22.60 13.11 14.31
CA GLY A 249 22.21 14.03 15.38
C GLY A 249 20.88 14.75 15.14
N SER A 250 20.23 14.54 13.99
CA SER A 250 18.97 15.19 13.61
C SER A 250 17.87 14.17 13.29
N ALA A 251 16.63 14.46 13.68
CA ALA A 251 15.45 13.61 13.46
C ALA A 251 14.88 13.67 12.02
N GLY A 252 15.47 14.49 11.14
CA GLY A 252 15.04 14.64 9.75
C GLY A 252 13.69 15.36 9.60
N GLU A 253 13.13 15.34 8.38
CA GLU A 253 11.91 16.09 7.99
C GLU A 253 10.66 15.22 7.84
N ARG A 254 10.68 13.96 8.35
CA ARG A 254 9.53 13.04 8.22
C ARG A 254 8.34 13.43 9.11
N ILE A 255 7.16 12.87 8.82
CA ILE A 255 5.96 12.99 9.66
C ILE A 255 6.23 12.31 10.99
N ASN A 256 6.67 13.11 11.95
CA ASN A 256 7.13 12.68 13.25
C ASN A 256 6.10 13.07 14.31
N LEU A 257 5.51 12.08 14.98
CA LEU A 257 4.51 12.25 16.03
C LEU A 257 4.97 11.59 17.33
N ASP A 258 4.48 12.13 18.45
CA ASP A 258 4.87 11.78 19.81
C ASP A 258 6.39 11.84 20.04
N ALA A 259 6.97 10.91 20.80
CA ALA A 259 8.38 10.91 21.17
C ALA A 259 9.24 10.45 19.99
N VAL A 260 10.08 11.36 19.49
CA VAL A 260 10.83 11.19 18.23
C VAL A 260 12.32 11.36 18.53
N PRO A 261 13.03 10.25 18.84
CA PRO A 261 14.48 10.28 18.97
C PRO A 261 15.15 10.59 17.63
N THR A 262 16.32 11.24 17.68
CA THR A 262 17.25 11.21 16.53
C THR A 262 17.74 9.78 16.30
N PRO A 263 18.29 9.44 15.12
CA PRO A 263 18.93 8.14 14.92
C PRO A 263 19.97 7.82 15.98
N TYR A 264 20.83 8.78 16.33
CA TYR A 264 21.83 8.59 17.39
C TYR A 264 21.17 8.32 18.75
N GLN A 265 20.18 9.12 19.15
CA GLN A 265 19.44 8.87 20.39
C GLN A 265 18.75 7.50 20.39
N SER A 266 18.22 7.05 19.25
CA SER A 266 17.62 5.74 19.10
C SER A 266 18.63 4.61 19.36
N MET A 267 19.86 4.76 18.88
CA MET A 267 20.95 3.81 19.13
C MET A 267 21.33 3.75 20.61
N LEU A 268 21.46 4.92 21.26
CA LEU A 268 21.75 5.01 22.70
C LEU A 268 20.64 4.40 23.55
N LEU A 269 19.38 4.73 23.23
CA LEU A 269 18.21 4.14 23.88
C LEU A 269 18.21 2.62 23.75
N GLY A 270 18.47 2.09 22.55
CA GLY A 270 18.59 0.64 22.34
C GLY A 270 19.73 -0.01 23.11
N ALA A 271 20.81 0.73 23.36
CA ALA A 271 21.94 0.27 24.18
C ALA A 271 21.69 0.32 25.69
N GLY A 272 20.52 0.77 26.15
CA GLY A 272 20.19 0.88 27.58
C GLY A 272 20.56 2.23 28.22
N LEU A 273 20.84 3.24 27.40
CA LEU A 273 21.18 4.58 27.87
C LEU A 273 19.94 5.49 27.76
N PRO A 274 19.33 5.92 28.87
CA PRO A 274 18.14 6.77 28.84
C PRO A 274 18.42 8.08 28.09
N GLN A 275 17.48 8.52 27.25
CA GLN A 275 17.60 9.76 26.49
C GLN A 275 16.39 10.66 26.73
N GLU A 276 16.63 11.97 26.72
CA GLU A 276 15.57 12.97 26.63
C GLU A 276 15.31 13.30 25.15
N VAL A 277 14.12 12.98 24.67
CA VAL A 277 13.76 13.08 23.25
C VAL A 277 12.65 14.11 23.03
N ASP A 278 12.63 14.71 21.86
CA ASP A 278 11.62 15.69 21.48
C ASP A 278 10.26 15.02 21.24
N CYS A 279 9.20 15.61 21.79
CA CYS A 279 7.82 15.21 21.54
C CYS A 279 7.15 16.13 20.53
N TRP A 280 6.39 15.54 19.59
CA TRP A 280 5.73 16.25 18.50
C TRP A 280 4.24 15.91 18.45
N SER A 281 3.42 16.84 17.97
CA SER A 281 2.00 16.58 17.74
C SER A 281 1.48 17.32 16.52
N LEU A 282 0.40 16.78 15.96
CA LEU A 282 -0.31 17.38 14.85
C LEU A 282 -1.18 18.56 15.33
N GLY A 283 -0.68 19.80 15.16
CA GLY A 283 -1.47 21.02 15.38
C GLY A 283 -2.41 21.31 14.20
N LEU A 284 -3.30 22.31 14.31
CA LEU A 284 -4.31 22.64 13.28
C LEU A 284 -3.74 22.79 11.85
N ALA A 285 -2.57 23.43 11.70
CA ALA A 285 -1.97 23.71 10.39
C ALA A 285 -0.61 23.02 10.12
N ARG A 286 0.11 22.57 11.15
CA ARG A 286 1.42 21.91 11.03
C ARG A 286 1.74 21.03 12.24
N ILE A 287 2.67 20.10 12.04
CA ILE A 287 3.31 19.36 13.13
C ILE A 287 4.20 20.35 13.91
N LYS A 288 4.14 20.30 15.24
CA LYS A 288 4.96 21.16 16.11
C LYS A 288 5.48 20.38 17.32
N LYS A 289 6.68 20.76 17.77
CA LYS A 289 7.24 20.29 19.04
C LYS A 289 6.34 20.75 20.19
N THR A 290 6.00 19.83 21.09
CA THR A 290 5.15 20.06 22.26
C THR A 290 5.91 19.97 23.58
N GLY A 291 7.09 19.36 23.58
CA GLY A 291 7.93 19.24 24.78
C GLY A 291 9.04 18.21 24.56
N THR A 292 9.54 17.68 25.67
CA THR A 292 10.48 16.56 25.70
C THR A 292 9.95 15.45 26.60
N ARG A 293 10.41 14.22 26.39
CA ARG A 293 10.13 13.06 27.25
C ARG A 293 11.40 12.26 27.45
N LYS A 294 11.66 11.85 28.68
CA LYS A 294 12.74 10.91 28.97
C LYS A 294 12.25 9.49 28.69
N LEU A 295 13.02 8.71 27.92
CA LEU A 295 12.70 7.33 27.56
C LEU A 295 13.71 6.36 28.17
N ASN A 296 13.30 5.09 28.30
CA ASN A 296 14.09 3.96 28.79
C ASN A 296 14.69 4.16 30.20
N GLU A 297 13.89 4.64 31.15
CA GLU A 297 14.38 4.85 32.53
C GLU A 297 14.74 3.54 33.23
N ALA A 298 14.15 2.42 32.80
CA ALA A 298 14.50 1.09 33.27
C ALA A 298 15.88 0.60 32.75
N ARG A 299 16.51 1.33 31.82
CA ARG A 299 17.82 0.98 31.22
C ARG A 299 17.83 -0.40 30.57
N LEU A 300 16.70 -0.80 29.98
CA LEU A 300 16.60 -2.05 29.23
C LEU A 300 17.36 -1.93 27.91
N ARG A 301 17.88 -3.04 27.41
CA ARG A 301 18.52 -3.09 26.09
C ARG A 301 17.50 -3.62 25.09
N ALA A 302 17.51 -3.03 23.89
CA ALA A 302 16.75 -3.55 22.76
C ALA A 302 17.42 -4.80 22.15
N TRP A 303 18.52 -5.28 22.75
CA TRP A 303 19.35 -6.35 22.23
C TRP A 303 19.32 -7.55 23.17
N LEU A 304 19.20 -8.75 22.59
CA LEU A 304 19.26 -10.03 23.30
C LEU A 304 20.58 -10.20 24.07
N PRO A 305 20.63 -11.04 25.12
CA PRO A 305 21.88 -11.38 25.79
C PRO A 305 22.92 -11.91 24.80
N GLY A 306 24.15 -11.37 24.88
CA GLY A 306 25.24 -11.71 23.95
C GLY A 306 25.30 -10.85 22.69
N TYR A 307 24.27 -10.03 22.41
CA TYR A 307 24.26 -9.07 21.31
C TYR A 307 24.59 -7.65 21.81
N ASP A 308 25.12 -6.83 20.89
CA ASP A 308 25.36 -5.40 21.11
C ASP A 308 24.85 -4.58 19.94
N CYS A 309 24.78 -3.26 20.13
CA CYS A 309 24.34 -2.33 19.10
C CYS A 309 25.18 -2.48 17.83
N ILE A 310 24.55 -2.95 16.74
CA ILE A 310 25.19 -3.13 15.43
C ILE A 310 25.94 -1.86 15.02
N TRP A 311 25.31 -0.70 15.21
CA TRP A 311 25.89 0.58 14.81
C TRP A 311 27.10 0.98 15.66
N ARG A 312 27.13 0.62 16.94
CA ARG A 312 28.32 0.78 17.78
C ARG A 312 29.46 -0.12 17.29
N GLN A 313 29.17 -1.38 16.99
CA GLN A 313 30.17 -2.33 16.46
C GLN A 313 30.80 -1.86 15.15
N HIS A 314 30.06 -1.10 14.35
CA HIS A 314 30.56 -0.53 13.11
C HIS A 314 31.33 0.78 13.31
N GLY A 315 31.37 1.35 14.53
CA GLY A 315 32.10 2.58 14.85
C GLY A 315 31.30 3.87 14.61
N LEU A 316 29.97 3.83 14.65
CA LEU A 316 29.16 5.04 14.50
C LEU A 316 29.23 5.91 15.76
N TRP A 317 29.34 5.29 16.93
CA TRP A 317 29.46 5.94 18.23
C TRP A 317 30.18 5.00 19.20
N ASP A 318 30.77 5.54 20.26
CA ASP A 318 31.31 4.74 21.37
C ASP A 318 31.32 5.56 22.67
N PHE A 319 31.81 4.98 23.77
CA PHE A 319 32.08 5.71 25.01
C PHE A 319 33.45 6.38 24.97
N ASP A 320 33.53 7.61 25.48
CA ASP A 320 34.81 8.27 25.69
C ASP A 320 35.54 7.72 26.94
N THR A 321 36.70 8.29 27.27
CA THR A 321 37.49 7.87 28.43
C THR A 321 36.80 8.13 29.77
N SER A 322 35.77 8.98 29.81
CA SER A 322 34.95 9.25 30.99
C SER A 322 33.73 8.32 31.11
N GLY A 323 33.46 7.51 30.08
CA GLY A 323 32.30 6.62 30.02
C GLY A 323 31.05 7.28 29.44
N GLU A 324 31.17 8.45 28.81
CA GLU A 324 30.05 9.15 28.18
C GLU A 324 29.95 8.79 26.68
N PRO A 325 28.74 8.53 26.15
CA PRO A 325 28.56 8.16 24.76
C PRO A 325 28.77 9.37 23.81
N HIS A 326 29.54 9.19 22.75
CA HIS A 326 29.78 10.21 21.72
C HIS A 326 29.59 9.67 20.30
N LEU A 327 28.96 10.47 19.44
CA LEU A 327 28.76 10.18 18.02
C LEU A 327 30.07 10.44 17.26
N LEU A 328 30.57 9.42 16.57
CA LEU A 328 31.86 9.45 15.87
C LEU A 328 31.72 9.79 14.38
N ARG A 329 30.65 9.31 13.74
CA ARG A 329 30.42 9.46 12.29
C ARG A 329 28.98 9.88 12.01
N PRO A 330 28.66 11.18 12.11
CA PRO A 330 27.29 11.68 11.99
C PRO A 330 26.67 11.50 10.60
N ASP A 331 27.48 11.39 9.56
CA ASP A 331 27.12 11.27 8.15
C ASP A 331 27.33 9.86 7.59
N TYR A 332 27.47 8.85 8.47
CA TYR A 332 27.85 7.48 8.10
C TYR A 332 27.01 6.86 6.96
N PHE A 333 25.72 7.19 6.89
CA PHE A 333 24.83 6.65 5.87
C PHE A 333 24.68 7.53 4.62
N ALA A 334 25.30 8.71 4.60
CA ALA A 334 25.19 9.65 3.49
C ALA A 334 26.13 9.31 2.32
N GLU A 335 27.24 8.61 2.60
CA GLU A 335 28.29 8.32 1.63
C GLU A 335 28.80 6.88 1.74
N VAL A 336 29.14 6.29 0.60
CA VAL A 336 29.85 5.00 0.49
C VAL A 336 31.04 5.20 -0.43
N ASN A 337 32.23 4.78 0.01
CA ASN A 337 33.49 4.92 -0.74
C ASN A 337 33.75 6.36 -1.26
N GLY A 338 33.39 7.37 -0.47
CA GLY A 338 33.56 8.80 -0.80
C GLY A 338 32.58 9.34 -1.85
N SER A 339 31.53 8.58 -2.17
CA SER A 339 30.46 9.00 -3.09
C SER A 339 29.14 9.09 -2.35
N ARG A 340 28.38 10.15 -2.63
CA ARG A 340 27.06 10.36 -2.05
C ARG A 340 26.07 9.30 -2.53
N VAL A 341 25.42 8.68 -1.57
CA VAL A 341 24.43 7.63 -1.80
C VAL A 341 23.11 8.21 -2.29
N ASP A 342 22.51 7.54 -3.26
CA ASP A 342 21.10 7.68 -3.59
C ASP A 342 20.41 6.31 -3.48
N PHE A 343 19.43 6.21 -2.57
CA PHE A 343 18.76 4.94 -2.25
C PHE A 343 18.12 4.27 -3.47
N ALA A 344 17.50 5.07 -4.33
CA ALA A 344 16.78 4.61 -5.50
C ALA A 344 17.74 3.95 -6.50
N ARG A 345 18.80 4.69 -6.86
CA ARG A 345 19.85 4.27 -7.81
C ARG A 345 20.69 3.12 -7.28
N ASP A 346 21.18 3.22 -6.05
CA ASP A 346 22.24 2.36 -5.53
C ASP A 346 21.71 1.06 -4.91
N TYR A 347 20.47 1.02 -4.43
CA TYR A 347 19.96 -0.15 -3.68
C TYR A 347 18.61 -0.64 -4.17
N TYR A 348 17.60 0.23 -4.26
CA TYR A 348 16.24 -0.20 -4.63
C TYR A 348 16.18 -0.78 -6.04
N ARG A 349 16.99 -0.27 -6.96
CA ARG A 349 17.10 -0.79 -8.35
C ARG A 349 17.61 -2.21 -8.39
N ILE A 350 18.68 -2.44 -7.63
CA ILE A 350 19.35 -3.74 -7.55
C ILE A 350 18.40 -4.75 -6.92
N PHE A 351 17.71 -4.36 -5.85
CA PHE A 351 16.67 -5.15 -5.22
C PHE A 351 15.56 -5.54 -6.22
N ASN A 352 15.01 -4.57 -6.97
CA ASN A 352 13.93 -4.86 -7.92
C ASN A 352 14.38 -5.77 -9.07
N ASN A 353 15.62 -5.65 -9.55
CA ASN A 353 16.18 -6.59 -10.53
C ASN A 353 16.28 -8.01 -9.95
N ARG A 354 16.84 -8.17 -8.74
CA ARG A 354 16.99 -9.48 -8.07
C ARG A 354 15.63 -10.12 -7.78
N PHE A 355 14.67 -9.34 -7.29
CA PHE A 355 13.30 -9.80 -7.05
C PHE A 355 12.66 -10.28 -8.37
N SER A 356 12.79 -9.49 -9.44
CA SER A 356 12.24 -9.85 -10.75
C SER A 356 12.81 -11.17 -11.26
N GLU A 357 14.12 -11.39 -11.14
CA GLU A 357 14.77 -12.65 -11.49
C GLU A 357 14.27 -13.83 -10.65
N ALA A 358 14.15 -13.64 -9.34
CA ALA A 358 13.66 -14.67 -8.42
C ALA A 358 12.23 -15.09 -8.76
N ILE A 359 11.30 -14.14 -8.93
CA ILE A 359 9.91 -14.43 -9.27
C ILE A 359 9.81 -15.08 -10.66
N ARG A 360 10.52 -14.57 -11.66
CA ARG A 360 10.47 -15.12 -13.03
C ARG A 360 11.10 -16.50 -13.16
N SER A 361 11.96 -16.88 -12.22
CA SER A 361 12.45 -18.27 -12.13
C SER A 361 11.33 -19.27 -11.76
N ALA A 362 10.22 -18.79 -11.18
CA ALA A 362 9.04 -19.60 -10.83
C ALA A 362 7.82 -19.32 -11.72
N HIS A 363 7.62 -18.07 -12.14
CA HIS A 363 6.51 -17.60 -12.96
C HIS A 363 7.04 -16.71 -14.09
N MET A 364 7.40 -17.32 -15.21
CA MET A 364 8.12 -16.66 -16.31
C MET A 364 7.44 -15.40 -16.85
N ASP A 365 6.11 -15.44 -17.03
CA ASP A 365 5.34 -14.36 -17.66
C ASP A 365 4.81 -13.32 -16.66
N ALA A 366 5.27 -13.35 -15.40
CA ALA A 366 4.79 -12.41 -14.38
C ALA A 366 5.21 -10.97 -14.72
N LEU A 367 4.23 -10.06 -14.72
CA LEU A 367 4.49 -8.63 -14.63
C LEU A 367 5.10 -8.31 -13.25
N ILE A 368 6.01 -7.35 -13.21
CA ILE A 368 6.59 -6.88 -11.95
C ILE A 368 6.08 -5.47 -11.68
N PHE A 369 5.34 -5.31 -10.60
CA PHE A 369 4.83 -4.02 -10.15
C PHE A 369 5.91 -3.36 -9.30
N ILE A 370 6.12 -2.05 -9.51
CA ILE A 370 7.13 -1.27 -8.81
C ILE A 370 6.49 0.02 -8.32
N GLU A 371 6.59 0.25 -7.01
CA GLU A 371 6.10 1.44 -6.34
C GLU A 371 7.12 2.59 -6.37
N ASP A 372 6.65 3.81 -6.08
CA ASP A 372 7.47 5.00 -5.92
C ASP A 372 8.11 5.11 -4.53
N LEU A 373 9.13 5.96 -4.41
CA LEU A 373 9.86 6.18 -3.18
C LEU A 373 9.49 7.56 -2.63
N GLN A 374 8.55 7.66 -1.67
CA GLN A 374 8.15 8.88 -0.93
C GLN A 374 8.80 10.19 -1.46
N ASP A 375 8.24 10.74 -2.56
CA ASP A 375 8.63 12.00 -3.25
C ASP A 375 9.72 11.95 -4.33
N LYS A 376 10.25 10.76 -4.66
CA LYS A 376 11.19 10.54 -5.75
C LYS A 376 10.72 9.42 -6.67
N PRO A 377 11.01 9.54 -7.97
CA PRO A 377 10.77 8.42 -8.86
C PRO A 377 11.67 7.23 -8.48
N PRO A 378 11.23 6.01 -8.78
CA PRO A 378 11.96 4.82 -8.35
C PRO A 378 13.33 4.72 -9.02
N TYR A 379 13.51 5.25 -10.24
CA TYR A 379 14.79 5.22 -10.99
C TYR A 379 14.98 6.42 -11.92
N GLU A 380 16.23 6.69 -12.32
CA GLU A 380 16.55 7.49 -13.50
C GLU A 380 16.40 6.64 -14.79
N HIS A 381 16.20 7.30 -15.93
CA HIS A 381 15.78 6.62 -17.16
C HIS A 381 16.80 5.61 -17.69
N GLY A 382 16.34 4.37 -17.94
CA GLY A 382 17.08 3.33 -18.67
C GLY A 382 17.93 2.40 -17.80
N GLU A 383 17.78 2.48 -16.48
CA GLU A 383 18.65 1.76 -15.55
C GLU A 383 18.09 0.43 -15.00
N LEU A 384 16.80 0.15 -15.20
CA LEU A 384 16.20 -1.11 -14.75
C LEU A 384 16.35 -2.18 -15.85
N ASP A 385 16.97 -3.30 -15.51
CA ASP A 385 17.14 -4.43 -16.44
C ASP A 385 15.85 -5.25 -16.60
N ALA A 386 15.00 -5.22 -15.57
CA ALA A 386 13.74 -5.94 -15.57
C ALA A 386 12.75 -5.38 -16.63
N LYS A 387 12.27 -6.28 -17.49
CA LYS A 387 11.22 -6.01 -18.51
C LYS A 387 9.83 -6.20 -17.93
N ASP A 388 8.79 -5.90 -18.71
CA ASP A 388 7.38 -6.16 -18.37
C ASP A 388 6.99 -5.65 -16.98
N ILE A 389 7.35 -4.38 -16.74
CA ILE A 389 7.10 -3.67 -15.50
C ILE A 389 5.73 -2.98 -15.55
N VAL A 390 5.13 -2.79 -14.37
CA VAL A 390 4.01 -1.89 -14.15
C VAL A 390 4.39 -0.88 -13.07
N TYR A 391 4.11 0.39 -13.31
CA TYR A 391 4.28 1.43 -12.30
C TYR A 391 3.08 1.44 -11.35
N ALA A 392 3.33 1.32 -10.05
CA ALA A 392 2.30 1.16 -9.03
C ALA A 392 2.34 2.24 -7.92
N PRO A 393 2.38 3.55 -8.22
CA PRO A 393 2.51 4.57 -7.18
C PRO A 393 1.27 4.64 -6.28
N HIS A 394 1.45 5.23 -5.10
CA HIS A 394 0.36 5.54 -4.18
C HIS A 394 0.00 7.03 -4.19
N TRP A 395 -1.26 7.34 -3.92
CA TRP A 395 -1.67 8.73 -3.78
C TRP A 395 -2.83 8.85 -2.80
N TYR A 396 -2.68 9.75 -1.84
CA TYR A 396 -3.74 10.08 -0.90
C TYR A 396 -4.02 11.57 -0.88
N ASP A 397 -5.28 11.92 -0.60
CA ASP A 397 -5.63 13.25 -0.14
C ASP A 397 -5.02 13.45 1.25
N ALA A 398 -3.81 14.03 1.28
CA ALA A 398 -3.01 14.17 2.49
C ALA A 398 -3.75 14.90 3.62
N TYR A 399 -4.64 15.84 3.30
CA TYR A 399 -5.47 16.49 4.33
C TYR A 399 -6.44 15.47 4.94
N ALA A 400 -7.20 14.77 4.10
CA ALA A 400 -8.18 13.79 4.57
C ALA A 400 -7.53 12.66 5.37
N LEU A 401 -6.42 12.12 4.87
CA LEU A 401 -5.69 11.02 5.52
C LEU A 401 -5.12 11.43 6.88
N VAL A 402 -4.31 12.50 6.91
CA VAL A 402 -3.56 12.87 8.12
C VAL A 402 -4.47 13.50 9.18
N LYS A 403 -5.48 14.29 8.77
CA LYS A 403 -6.40 14.93 9.72
C LYS A 403 -7.57 14.04 10.11
N LYS A 404 -7.87 13.00 9.34
CA LYS A 404 -9.15 12.28 9.41
C LYS A 404 -10.31 13.29 9.40
N ASP A 405 -10.31 14.19 8.43
CA ASP A 405 -11.33 15.23 8.25
C ASP A 405 -11.53 15.61 6.77
N TYR A 406 -12.72 16.07 6.41
CA TYR A 406 -13.05 16.54 5.08
C TYR A 406 -13.45 18.01 5.07
N SER A 407 -12.69 18.82 4.33
CA SER A 407 -13.05 20.20 3.99
C SER A 407 -13.27 20.36 2.49
N PRO A 408 -14.39 20.96 2.03
CA PRO A 408 -14.61 21.23 0.61
C PRO A 408 -13.73 22.36 0.05
N ILE A 409 -13.07 23.13 0.92
CA ILE A 409 -12.33 24.34 0.57
C ILE A 409 -10.86 24.32 1.01
N ILE A 410 -10.42 23.29 1.73
CA ILE A 410 -9.02 23.12 2.14
C ILE A 410 -8.57 21.71 1.73
N ALA A 411 -7.38 21.62 1.14
CA ALA A 411 -6.63 20.37 0.95
C ALA A 411 -5.13 20.67 1.06
N VAL A 412 -4.30 19.63 0.95
CA VAL A 412 -2.84 19.75 0.86
C VAL A 412 -2.38 19.14 -0.46
N ASN A 413 -1.44 19.78 -1.13
CA ASN A 413 -0.72 19.19 -2.24
C ASN A 413 0.38 18.30 -1.68
N SER A 414 0.30 16.98 -1.87
CA SER A 414 1.25 16.03 -1.27
C SER A 414 2.67 16.25 -1.80
N LEU A 415 2.82 16.49 -3.11
CA LEU A 415 4.14 16.68 -3.74
C LEU A 415 4.92 17.93 -3.27
N THR A 416 4.22 18.96 -2.79
CA THR A 416 4.85 20.25 -2.41
C THR A 416 4.67 20.62 -0.95
N HIS A 417 3.90 19.82 -0.20
CA HIS A 417 3.47 20.06 1.18
C HIS A 417 2.75 21.41 1.41
N LYS A 418 2.24 22.04 0.35
CA LYS A 418 1.55 23.34 0.42
C LYS A 418 0.04 23.16 0.58
N VAL A 419 -0.56 23.98 1.44
CA VAL A 419 -2.02 24.05 1.59
C VAL A 419 -2.65 24.68 0.34
N VAL A 420 -3.75 24.09 -0.11
CA VAL A 420 -4.53 24.53 -1.28
C VAL A 420 -5.92 24.98 -0.82
N PHE A 421 -6.33 26.18 -1.24
CA PHE A 421 -7.59 26.80 -0.84
C PHE A 421 -8.57 26.93 -2.02
N GLY A 422 -9.83 26.56 -1.78
CA GLY A 422 -10.94 26.66 -2.72
C GLY A 422 -11.11 25.43 -3.62
N SER A 423 -12.36 25.00 -3.79
CA SER A 423 -12.67 23.76 -4.51
C SER A 423 -12.12 23.69 -5.94
N PRO A 424 -12.12 24.77 -6.76
CA PRO A 424 -11.50 24.74 -8.08
C PRO A 424 -9.97 24.55 -8.04
N ALA A 425 -9.28 25.20 -7.10
CA ALA A 425 -7.82 25.06 -6.96
C ALA A 425 -7.45 23.66 -6.45
N ILE A 426 -8.23 23.11 -5.52
CA ILE A 426 -8.06 21.72 -5.05
C ILE A 426 -8.21 20.74 -6.21
N ARG A 427 -9.25 20.93 -7.03
CA ARG A 427 -9.51 20.11 -8.22
C ARG A 427 -8.33 20.11 -9.18
N THR A 428 -7.81 21.30 -9.51
CA THR A 428 -6.63 21.48 -10.36
C THR A 428 -5.38 20.86 -9.73
N SER A 429 -5.17 21.05 -8.42
CA SER A 429 -4.04 20.48 -7.70
C SER A 429 -4.04 18.96 -7.74
N PHE A 430 -5.18 18.31 -7.48
CA PHE A 430 -5.28 16.85 -7.46
C PHE A 430 -5.09 16.27 -8.87
N TYR A 431 -5.64 16.94 -9.89
CA TYR A 431 -5.38 16.58 -11.27
C TYR A 431 -3.87 16.58 -11.58
N HIS A 432 -3.16 17.66 -11.24
CA HIS A 432 -1.73 17.79 -11.53
C HIS A 432 -0.85 16.81 -10.75
N GLN A 433 -1.21 16.48 -9.51
CA GLN A 433 -0.48 15.48 -8.72
C GLN A 433 -0.55 14.11 -9.41
N LEU A 434 -1.75 13.63 -9.72
CA LEU A 434 -1.94 12.35 -10.42
C LEU A 434 -1.39 12.38 -11.86
N ALA A 435 -1.48 13.51 -12.57
CA ALA A 435 -0.87 13.67 -13.89
C ALA A 435 0.66 13.58 -13.82
N THR A 436 1.26 14.08 -12.74
CA THR A 436 2.70 13.98 -12.50
C THR A 436 3.09 12.53 -12.29
N LEU A 437 2.40 11.81 -11.40
CA LEU A 437 2.63 10.38 -11.17
C LEU A 437 2.48 9.58 -12.47
N LYS A 438 1.37 9.73 -13.20
CA LYS A 438 1.21 9.07 -14.51
C LYS A 438 2.32 9.43 -15.50
N GLY A 439 2.78 10.68 -15.48
CA GLY A 439 3.85 11.20 -16.34
C GLY A 439 5.22 10.64 -16.02
N GLN A 440 5.49 10.28 -14.77
CA GLN A 440 6.73 9.62 -14.33
C GLN A 440 6.91 8.27 -15.03
N SER A 441 5.83 7.50 -15.19
CA SER A 441 5.87 6.25 -15.97
C SER A 441 6.50 6.46 -17.36
N LYS A 442 6.11 7.54 -18.05
CA LYS A 442 6.64 7.88 -19.37
C LYS A 442 8.08 8.38 -19.35
N LYS A 443 8.47 9.14 -18.34
CA LYS A 443 9.75 9.86 -18.30
C LYS A 443 10.90 9.04 -17.72
N GLU A 444 10.60 8.22 -16.72
CA GLU A 444 11.63 7.64 -15.85
C GLU A 444 11.71 6.11 -15.98
N ILE A 445 10.60 5.44 -16.25
CA ILE A 445 10.53 3.96 -16.28
C ILE A 445 10.02 3.39 -17.61
N GLY A 446 10.29 4.11 -18.72
CA GLY A 446 10.18 3.55 -20.08
C GLY A 446 8.78 3.54 -20.69
N GLY A 447 7.80 4.22 -20.12
CA GLY A 447 6.44 4.31 -20.68
C GLY A 447 5.60 3.07 -20.48
N VAL A 448 5.80 2.39 -19.35
CA VAL A 448 5.07 1.20 -18.90
C VAL A 448 3.66 1.53 -18.38
N PRO A 449 2.75 0.54 -18.23
CA PRO A 449 1.43 0.79 -17.66
C PRO A 449 1.53 1.37 -16.25
N CYS A 450 0.53 2.19 -15.89
CA CYS A 450 0.44 2.82 -14.58
C CYS A 450 -0.88 2.42 -13.91
N VAL A 451 -0.77 1.93 -12.68
CA VAL A 451 -1.88 1.60 -11.77
C VAL A 451 -1.65 2.39 -10.50
N LEU A 452 -2.64 3.12 -10.03
CA LEU A 452 -2.58 3.72 -8.71
C LEU A 452 -2.81 2.59 -7.68
N GLY A 453 -1.73 2.09 -7.06
CA GLY A 453 -1.74 0.92 -6.17
C GLY A 453 -2.61 1.15 -4.94
N GLU A 454 -2.63 2.38 -4.46
CA GLU A 454 -3.48 2.78 -3.35
C GLU A 454 -3.99 4.21 -3.49
N PHE A 455 -5.27 4.36 -3.18
CA PHE A 455 -5.85 5.60 -2.67
C PHE A 455 -7.14 5.31 -1.93
N GLY A 456 -7.49 6.18 -0.99
CA GLY A 456 -8.71 6.03 -0.21
C GLY A 456 -9.02 7.26 0.61
N ILE A 457 -10.00 7.13 1.49
CA ILE A 457 -10.32 8.12 2.53
C ILE A 457 -10.66 7.40 3.83
N PRO A 458 -10.29 7.96 5.00
CA PRO A 458 -10.70 7.41 6.28
C PRO A 458 -12.23 7.52 6.43
N PHE A 459 -12.87 6.49 6.95
CA PHE A 459 -14.29 6.51 7.27
C PHE A 459 -14.55 7.08 8.67
N ASP A 460 -13.56 7.02 9.56
CA ASP A 460 -13.59 7.53 10.93
C ASP A 460 -13.37 9.06 11.00
N MET A 461 -13.56 9.75 9.87
CA MET A 461 -13.47 11.21 9.78
C MET A 461 -14.38 11.93 10.77
N GLN A 462 -13.95 13.14 11.15
CA GLN A 462 -14.74 14.04 12.00
C GLN A 462 -15.10 13.35 13.32
N ASP A 463 -14.11 12.71 13.93
CA ASP A 463 -14.23 11.97 15.18
C ASP A 463 -15.37 10.93 15.16
N LYS A 464 -15.43 10.14 14.08
CA LYS A 464 -16.43 9.06 13.90
C LYS A 464 -17.88 9.57 13.89
N GLN A 465 -18.14 10.84 13.56
CA GLN A 465 -19.49 11.43 13.57
C GLN A 465 -20.49 10.64 12.70
N ALA A 466 -20.05 10.10 11.56
CA ALA A 466 -20.91 9.32 10.67
C ALA A 466 -21.43 8.02 11.34
N TYR A 467 -20.69 7.45 12.30
CA TYR A 467 -21.03 6.17 12.93
C TYR A 467 -22.18 6.34 13.92
N GLN A 468 -22.25 7.52 14.54
CA GLN A 468 -23.32 7.89 15.46
C GLN A 468 -24.58 8.34 14.74
N THR A 469 -24.43 9.01 13.59
CA THR A 469 -25.54 9.68 12.89
C THR A 469 -26.09 8.88 11.71
N GLY A 470 -25.36 7.86 11.23
CA GLY A 470 -25.65 7.16 9.97
C GLY A 470 -25.44 8.02 8.71
N ASN A 471 -24.90 9.23 8.85
CA ASN A 471 -24.77 10.19 7.75
C ASN A 471 -23.36 10.20 7.17
N TYR A 472 -23.16 9.48 6.07
CA TYR A 472 -21.87 9.34 5.37
C TYR A 472 -21.65 10.36 4.24
N LYS A 473 -22.40 11.48 4.21
CA LYS A 473 -22.30 12.47 3.12
C LYS A 473 -20.91 13.09 2.99
N ALA A 474 -20.17 13.25 4.09
CA ALA A 474 -18.79 13.77 4.05
C ALA A 474 -17.85 12.78 3.34
N GLN A 475 -17.96 11.49 3.68
CA GLN A 475 -17.21 10.38 3.09
C GLN A 475 -17.50 10.25 1.60
N VAL A 476 -18.78 10.32 1.20
CA VAL A 476 -19.18 10.33 -0.22
C VAL A 476 -18.56 11.49 -0.99
N LYS A 477 -18.55 12.71 -0.41
CA LYS A 477 -17.93 13.89 -1.04
C LYS A 477 -16.41 13.79 -1.13
N ALA A 478 -15.76 13.28 -0.09
CA ALA A 478 -14.32 13.05 -0.06
C ALA A 478 -13.91 12.02 -1.13
N TYR A 479 -14.59 10.88 -1.20
CA TYR A 479 -14.37 9.87 -2.25
C TYR A 479 -14.62 10.42 -3.65
N GLN A 480 -15.73 11.14 -3.86
CA GLN A 480 -16.02 11.75 -5.17
C GLN A 480 -14.91 12.70 -5.60
N ARG A 481 -14.35 13.51 -4.69
CA ARG A 481 -13.25 14.43 -4.99
C ARG A 481 -12.02 13.69 -5.53
N SER A 482 -11.61 12.62 -4.85
CA SER A 482 -10.47 11.79 -5.25
C SER A 482 -10.74 11.04 -6.55
N MET A 483 -11.88 10.34 -6.64
CA MET A 483 -12.28 9.59 -7.85
C MET A 483 -12.32 10.46 -9.09
N GLN A 484 -12.79 11.70 -8.98
CA GLN A 484 -12.84 12.63 -10.11
C GLN A 484 -11.43 12.98 -10.61
N ALA A 485 -10.42 13.06 -9.74
CA ALA A 485 -9.02 13.32 -10.15
C ALA A 485 -8.39 12.11 -10.83
N VAL A 486 -8.71 10.90 -10.35
CA VAL A 486 -8.30 9.62 -10.97
C VAL A 486 -8.93 9.47 -12.37
N GLU A 487 -10.22 9.77 -12.50
CA GLU A 487 -10.96 9.73 -13.77
C GLU A 487 -10.42 10.72 -14.80
N ASP A 488 -10.11 11.97 -14.41
CA ASP A 488 -9.53 12.96 -15.33
C ASP A 488 -8.18 12.53 -15.90
N ASN A 489 -7.44 11.71 -15.16
CA ASN A 489 -6.16 11.18 -15.57
C ASN A 489 -6.27 9.83 -16.29
N LEU A 490 -7.47 9.25 -16.39
CA LEU A 490 -7.72 7.92 -16.96
C LEU A 490 -6.78 6.87 -16.36
N LEU A 491 -6.68 6.86 -15.04
CA LEU A 491 -5.83 5.93 -14.30
C LEU A 491 -6.56 4.63 -13.99
N ASN A 492 -5.80 3.53 -14.06
CA ASN A 492 -6.16 2.28 -13.40
C ASN A 492 -5.91 2.43 -11.90
N PHE A 493 -6.62 1.69 -11.06
CA PHE A 493 -6.44 1.83 -9.62
C PHE A 493 -6.90 0.63 -8.80
N THR A 494 -6.41 0.58 -7.56
CA THR A 494 -6.93 -0.22 -6.45
C THR A 494 -7.26 0.70 -5.26
N LEU A 495 -8.48 0.62 -4.74
CA LEU A 495 -8.89 1.39 -3.57
C LEU A 495 -8.26 0.79 -2.31
N TRP A 496 -7.70 1.63 -1.45
CA TRP A 496 -7.45 1.28 -0.07
C TRP A 496 -8.73 1.63 0.72
N ASN A 497 -9.56 0.67 1.12
CA ASN A 497 -9.32 -0.80 1.15
C ASN A 497 -10.63 -1.60 1.00
N TYR A 498 -10.59 -2.93 0.93
CA TYR A 498 -11.74 -3.81 1.23
C TYR A 498 -11.35 -4.81 2.32
N THR A 499 -11.80 -4.57 3.55
CA THR A 499 -11.52 -5.40 4.72
C THR A 499 -12.81 -6.08 5.21
N PRO A 500 -12.94 -7.41 5.04
CA PRO A 500 -14.16 -8.17 5.38
C PRO A 500 -14.59 -8.09 6.84
N ASP A 501 -13.63 -8.05 7.76
CA ASP A 501 -13.83 -8.02 9.21
C ASP A 501 -13.67 -6.61 9.80
N ASN A 502 -13.70 -5.58 8.96
CA ASN A 502 -13.68 -4.19 9.42
C ASN A 502 -14.87 -3.90 10.32
N ASN A 503 -14.62 -3.15 11.39
CA ASN A 503 -15.63 -2.66 12.32
C ASN A 503 -15.42 -1.18 12.66
N ASN A 504 -16.45 -0.53 13.22
CA ASN A 504 -16.43 0.90 13.50
C ASN A 504 -15.56 1.27 14.72
N LEU A 505 -15.20 0.28 15.55
CA LEU A 505 -14.42 0.49 16.77
C LEU A 505 -12.92 0.56 16.47
N TYR A 506 -12.39 -0.48 15.83
CA TYR A 506 -10.96 -0.70 15.58
C TYR A 506 -10.59 -0.66 14.09
N GLY A 507 -11.54 -0.35 13.20
CA GLY A 507 -11.27 -0.31 11.77
C GLY A 507 -10.95 -1.71 11.23
N ASP A 508 -9.81 -1.85 10.56
CA ASP A 508 -9.33 -3.10 9.97
C ASP A 508 -8.57 -4.04 10.92
N LEU A 509 -8.64 -3.75 12.24
CA LEU A 509 -7.94 -4.46 13.32
C LEU A 509 -6.43 -4.22 13.37
N TRP A 510 -5.89 -3.43 12.44
CA TRP A 510 -4.51 -3.02 12.40
C TRP A 510 -4.39 -1.52 12.67
N ASN A 511 -3.81 -1.18 13.83
CA ASN A 511 -3.44 0.20 14.19
C ASN A 511 -4.58 1.24 14.11
N GLU A 512 -5.84 0.78 14.25
CA GLU A 512 -7.06 1.57 14.10
C GLU A 512 -7.21 2.27 12.74
N GLU A 513 -6.65 1.67 11.68
CA GLU A 513 -6.87 2.14 10.32
C GLU A 513 -8.30 1.80 9.87
N ASP A 514 -9.01 2.77 9.27
CA ASP A 514 -10.42 2.56 8.89
C ASP A 514 -10.72 3.17 7.52
N LEU A 515 -10.11 2.63 6.47
CA LEU A 515 -10.26 3.09 5.08
C LEU A 515 -11.12 2.16 4.22
N SER A 516 -11.56 1.00 4.76
CA SER A 516 -12.25 -0.01 3.97
C SER A 516 -13.58 0.50 3.37
N ILE A 517 -13.93 0.13 2.15
CA ILE A 517 -15.25 0.45 1.57
C ILE A 517 -16.36 -0.49 2.09
N TYR A 518 -16.07 -1.34 3.06
CA TYR A 518 -17.01 -2.26 3.71
C TYR A 518 -16.79 -2.28 5.22
N SER A 519 -17.87 -2.41 6.00
CA SER A 519 -17.82 -2.66 7.44
C SER A 519 -18.97 -3.58 7.84
N ASN A 520 -18.65 -4.63 8.60
CA ASN A 520 -19.64 -5.61 9.04
C ASN A 520 -20.68 -4.97 9.98
N ASP A 521 -20.27 -3.99 10.79
CA ASP A 521 -21.17 -3.24 11.68
C ASP A 521 -22.25 -2.44 10.93
N GLN A 522 -22.03 -2.19 9.63
CA GLN A 522 -22.94 -1.42 8.78
C GLN A 522 -23.83 -2.32 7.90
N ARG A 523 -23.76 -3.65 8.11
CA ARG A 523 -24.59 -4.64 7.43
C ARG A 523 -25.96 -4.74 8.11
N ALA A 524 -26.92 -3.98 7.59
CA ALA A 524 -28.31 -3.98 8.07
C ALA A 524 -29.16 -5.13 7.52
N ASN A 525 -28.84 -5.67 6.34
CA ASN A 525 -29.61 -6.74 5.68
C ASN A 525 -28.67 -7.72 4.97
N PRO A 526 -28.49 -8.95 5.49
CA PRO A 526 -27.62 -9.95 4.88
C PRO A 526 -27.98 -10.35 3.45
N GLY A 527 -29.25 -10.22 3.06
CA GLY A 527 -29.73 -10.52 1.71
C GLY A 527 -29.56 -9.39 0.70
N ASP A 528 -29.16 -8.19 1.15
CA ASP A 528 -28.78 -7.09 0.26
C ASP A 528 -27.26 -7.10 0.07
N ILE A 529 -26.83 -7.34 -1.17
CA ILE A 529 -25.41 -7.39 -1.56
C ILE A 529 -24.67 -6.09 -1.25
N ASN A 530 -25.38 -4.95 -1.21
CA ASN A 530 -24.81 -3.64 -0.90
C ASN A 530 -24.74 -3.35 0.61
N SER A 531 -25.37 -4.17 1.44
CA SER A 531 -25.38 -3.96 2.88
C SER A 531 -23.97 -4.09 3.46
N GLY A 532 -23.59 -3.16 4.35
CA GLY A 532 -22.22 -3.03 4.85
C GLY A 532 -21.30 -2.21 3.95
N GLY A 533 -21.68 -1.94 2.69
CA GLY A 533 -20.92 -1.09 1.79
C GLY A 533 -20.94 0.38 2.20
N ARG A 534 -19.79 1.05 2.09
CA ARG A 534 -19.56 2.41 2.56
C ARG A 534 -19.24 3.34 1.41
N ALA A 535 -19.89 4.52 1.40
CA ALA A 535 -19.78 5.52 0.33
C ALA A 535 -20.06 5.00 -1.10
N LEU A 536 -20.91 3.97 -1.24
CA LEU A 536 -21.22 3.31 -2.53
C LEU A 536 -21.71 4.27 -3.62
N GLU A 537 -22.37 5.38 -3.25
CA GLU A 537 -22.76 6.45 -4.18
C GLU A 537 -21.58 7.02 -4.99
N ALA A 538 -20.40 7.11 -4.37
CA ALA A 538 -19.18 7.57 -5.02
C ALA A 538 -18.30 6.42 -5.54
N VAL A 539 -18.34 5.25 -4.88
CA VAL A 539 -17.48 4.10 -5.20
C VAL A 539 -17.97 3.30 -6.41
N ILE A 540 -19.27 3.00 -6.49
CA ILE A 540 -19.86 2.22 -7.60
C ILE A 540 -20.11 3.16 -8.78
N ARG A 541 -19.32 3.05 -9.85
CA ARG A 541 -19.34 4.03 -10.96
C ARG A 541 -19.36 3.32 -12.31
N PRO A 542 -20.12 3.80 -13.31
CA PRO A 542 -19.95 3.35 -14.68
C PRO A 542 -18.56 3.69 -15.21
N TYR A 543 -17.99 2.78 -16.02
CA TYR A 543 -16.67 2.97 -16.64
C TYR A 543 -16.45 2.04 -17.84
N PRO A 544 -15.55 2.36 -18.76
CA PRO A 544 -15.20 1.44 -19.84
C PRO A 544 -14.27 0.35 -19.30
N ILE A 545 -14.75 -0.89 -19.26
CA ILE A 545 -13.94 -2.06 -18.90
C ILE A 545 -12.89 -2.28 -19.98
N ALA A 546 -13.31 -2.28 -21.25
CA ALA A 546 -12.44 -2.49 -22.40
C ALA A 546 -12.87 -1.59 -23.56
N THR A 547 -11.93 -0.80 -24.11
CA THR A 547 -12.19 0.16 -25.19
C THR A 547 -11.59 -0.31 -26.51
N ALA A 548 -12.38 -0.35 -27.57
CA ALA A 548 -11.95 -0.65 -28.94
C ALA A 548 -11.24 0.56 -29.59
N GLY A 549 -10.15 0.99 -28.96
CA GLY A 549 -9.34 2.14 -29.36
C GLY A 549 -8.77 2.91 -28.17
N GLU A 550 -8.49 4.19 -28.36
CA GLU A 550 -7.90 5.07 -27.35
C GLU A 550 -8.96 5.83 -26.57
N LEU A 551 -9.02 5.60 -25.25
CA LEU A 551 -9.86 6.37 -24.35
C LEU A 551 -9.33 7.80 -24.19
N LEU A 552 -10.20 8.78 -24.41
CA LEU A 552 -9.87 10.22 -24.35
C LEU A 552 -10.53 10.93 -23.17
N GLU A 553 -11.70 10.45 -22.73
CA GLU A 553 -12.44 10.98 -21.60
C GLU A 553 -13.30 9.86 -21.00
N ALA A 554 -13.31 9.75 -19.67
CA ALA A 554 -14.28 8.95 -18.92
C ALA A 554 -14.53 9.68 -17.60
N SER A 555 -15.76 10.14 -17.37
CA SER A 555 -16.09 10.87 -16.14
C SER A 555 -17.49 10.54 -15.65
N PHE A 556 -17.64 10.44 -14.33
CA PHE A 556 -18.92 10.22 -13.69
C PHE A 556 -19.25 11.31 -12.67
N ASN A 557 -20.48 11.82 -12.72
CA ASN A 557 -21.03 12.68 -11.70
C ASN A 557 -22.09 11.91 -10.92
N CYS A 558 -21.77 11.44 -9.70
CA CYS A 558 -22.66 10.65 -8.86
C CYS A 558 -23.95 11.41 -8.45
N HIS A 559 -23.88 12.73 -8.29
CA HIS A 559 -25.04 13.54 -7.89
C HIS A 559 -26.08 13.64 -9.01
N LYS A 560 -25.62 13.81 -10.26
CA LYS A 560 -26.49 13.86 -11.46
C LYS A 560 -26.72 12.48 -12.07
N ARG A 561 -25.95 11.48 -11.64
CA ARG A 561 -25.85 10.13 -12.22
C ARG A 561 -25.55 10.16 -13.72
N VAL A 562 -24.74 11.11 -14.16
CA VAL A 562 -24.36 11.27 -15.57
C VAL A 562 -22.95 10.75 -15.79
N PHE A 563 -22.81 9.78 -16.69
CA PHE A 563 -21.54 9.29 -17.20
C PHE A 563 -21.29 9.83 -18.60
N LYS A 564 -20.04 10.22 -18.86
CA LYS A 564 -19.59 10.65 -20.18
C LYS A 564 -18.33 9.90 -20.56
N MET A 565 -18.29 9.45 -21.81
CA MET A 565 -17.13 8.79 -22.40
C MET A 565 -16.83 9.38 -23.78
N LYS A 566 -15.54 9.54 -24.09
CA LYS A 566 -15.04 9.78 -25.44
C LYS A 566 -13.88 8.86 -25.73
N PHE A 567 -13.84 8.29 -26.93
CA PHE A 567 -12.71 7.49 -27.37
C PHE A 567 -12.49 7.66 -28.87
N ARG A 568 -11.25 7.50 -29.30
CA ARG A 568 -10.86 7.39 -30.71
C ARG A 568 -10.88 5.90 -31.07
N HIS A 569 -11.73 5.51 -32.01
CA HIS A 569 -11.87 4.12 -32.41
C HIS A 569 -10.65 3.65 -33.20
N ASP A 570 -10.23 2.41 -32.94
CA ASP A 570 -9.26 1.69 -33.77
C ASP A 570 -10.01 0.75 -34.72
N PRO A 571 -10.01 1.02 -36.04
CA PRO A 571 -10.78 0.26 -37.02
C PRO A 571 -10.32 -1.20 -37.17
N GLU A 572 -9.12 -1.54 -36.71
CA GLU A 572 -8.62 -2.92 -36.70
C GLU A 572 -9.28 -3.77 -35.60
N ILE A 573 -9.94 -3.14 -34.62
CA ILE A 573 -10.61 -3.81 -33.51
C ILE A 573 -12.11 -3.96 -33.81
N SER A 574 -12.51 -5.17 -34.18
CA SER A 574 -13.92 -5.50 -34.45
C SER A 574 -14.76 -5.75 -33.19
N ALA A 575 -14.12 -6.01 -32.05
CA ALA A 575 -14.78 -6.23 -30.77
C ALA A 575 -15.43 -4.93 -30.25
N PRO A 576 -16.59 -5.00 -29.58
CA PRO A 576 -17.21 -3.80 -29.01
C PRO A 576 -16.38 -3.22 -27.86
N THR A 577 -16.52 -1.90 -27.69
CA THR A 577 -16.24 -1.26 -26.41
C THR A 577 -17.24 -1.77 -25.38
N GLU A 578 -16.73 -2.20 -24.24
CA GLU A 578 -17.48 -2.80 -23.13
C GLU A 578 -17.45 -1.86 -21.93
N ILE A 579 -18.64 -1.51 -21.44
CA ILE A 579 -18.82 -0.49 -20.40
C ILE A 579 -19.62 -1.11 -19.26
N PHE A 580 -19.09 -1.03 -18.05
CA PHE A 580 -19.86 -1.33 -16.84
C PHE A 580 -20.88 -0.21 -16.59
N VAL A 581 -22.14 -0.57 -16.36
CA VAL A 581 -23.24 0.36 -16.06
C VAL A 581 -23.99 -0.15 -14.83
N PRO A 582 -23.72 0.38 -13.64
CA PRO A 582 -24.22 -0.18 -12.39
C PRO A 582 -25.72 0.04 -12.20
N ASN A 583 -26.46 -1.04 -11.97
CA ASN A 583 -27.85 -1.02 -11.54
C ASN A 583 -28.03 -0.21 -10.24
N TYR A 584 -27.02 -0.19 -9.36
CA TYR A 584 -27.01 0.65 -8.16
C TYR A 584 -27.24 2.14 -8.47
N GLN A 585 -26.59 2.67 -9.53
CA GLN A 585 -26.76 4.06 -9.93
C GLN A 585 -28.06 4.26 -10.74
N TYR A 586 -28.52 3.22 -11.44
CA TYR A 586 -29.63 3.27 -12.38
C TYR A 586 -30.73 2.23 -12.08
N PRO A 587 -31.34 2.25 -10.87
CA PRO A 587 -32.27 1.19 -10.44
C PRO A 587 -33.52 1.10 -11.31
N HIS A 588 -33.93 2.20 -11.94
CA HIS A 588 -35.09 2.26 -12.85
C HIS A 588 -34.71 2.22 -14.33
N GLY A 589 -33.44 1.97 -14.65
CA GLY A 589 -32.90 2.02 -16.01
C GLY A 589 -32.20 3.35 -16.29
N TYR A 590 -31.77 3.50 -17.54
CA TYR A 590 -31.00 4.64 -18.01
C TYR A 590 -31.22 4.88 -19.50
N SER A 591 -30.96 6.10 -19.95
CA SER A 591 -30.93 6.48 -21.37
C SER A 591 -29.50 6.66 -21.86
N ILE A 592 -29.25 6.27 -23.11
CA ILE A 592 -27.94 6.35 -23.76
C ILE A 592 -28.03 7.30 -24.95
N ARG A 593 -27.06 8.19 -25.08
CA ARG A 593 -26.82 8.96 -26.30
C ARG A 593 -25.44 8.62 -26.83
N ILE A 594 -25.37 8.07 -28.03
CA ILE A 594 -24.13 7.80 -28.77
C ILE A 594 -24.00 8.78 -29.94
N SER A 595 -22.78 9.01 -30.41
CA SER A 595 -22.54 9.83 -31.60
C SER A 595 -23.10 9.19 -32.88
N ASP A 596 -22.90 7.88 -33.03
CA ASP A 596 -23.19 7.08 -34.22
C ASP A 596 -23.03 5.59 -33.89
N GLY A 597 -23.38 4.69 -34.81
CA GLY A 597 -23.25 3.24 -34.59
C GLY A 597 -24.40 2.62 -33.81
N ARG A 598 -24.13 1.52 -33.08
CA ARG A 598 -25.15 0.75 -32.35
C ARG A 598 -24.66 0.29 -30.98
N TYR A 599 -25.59 0.04 -30.07
CA TYR A 599 -25.29 -0.50 -28.74
C TYR A 599 -26.22 -1.64 -28.35
N GLU A 600 -25.80 -2.44 -27.37
CA GLU A 600 -26.59 -3.50 -26.75
C GLU A 600 -26.50 -3.41 -25.22
N ILE A 601 -27.65 -3.40 -24.55
CA ILE A 601 -27.74 -3.36 -23.08
C ILE A 601 -27.91 -4.77 -22.54
N LYS A 602 -26.95 -5.23 -21.74
CA LYS A 602 -27.00 -6.49 -20.97
C LYS A 602 -27.19 -6.18 -19.49
N ARG A 603 -28.40 -5.74 -19.13
CA ARG A 603 -28.71 -5.16 -17.81
C ARG A 603 -28.46 -6.11 -16.64
N SER A 604 -28.73 -7.41 -16.78
CA SER A 604 -28.48 -8.41 -15.74
C SER A 604 -26.99 -8.62 -15.47
N GLN A 605 -26.13 -8.30 -16.43
CA GLN A 605 -24.68 -8.37 -16.31
C GLN A 605 -24.09 -6.99 -15.95
N GLN A 606 -24.90 -5.95 -15.88
CA GLN A 606 -24.47 -4.56 -15.75
C GLN A 606 -23.49 -4.13 -16.86
N ILE A 607 -23.66 -4.67 -18.08
CA ILE A 607 -22.79 -4.39 -19.24
C ILE A 607 -23.54 -3.65 -20.34
N LEU A 608 -22.87 -2.68 -20.94
CA LEU A 608 -23.24 -2.02 -22.19
C LEU A 608 -22.15 -2.30 -23.23
N LEU A 609 -22.54 -2.85 -24.38
CA LEU A 609 -21.67 -3.04 -25.53
C LEU A 609 -21.92 -1.93 -26.55
N TYR A 610 -20.85 -1.31 -27.05
CA TYR A 610 -20.93 -0.23 -28.05
C TYR A 610 -20.05 -0.54 -29.27
N TRP A 611 -20.69 -0.59 -30.45
CA TRP A 611 -20.04 -0.68 -31.75
C TRP A 611 -20.12 0.69 -32.43
N PRO A 612 -19.00 1.41 -32.57
CA PRO A 612 -18.98 2.71 -33.24
C PRO A 612 -19.37 2.60 -34.71
N GLY A 613 -19.95 3.68 -35.25
CA GLY A 613 -20.22 3.81 -36.68
C GLY A 613 -18.97 4.29 -37.45
N SER A 614 -19.11 4.49 -38.76
CA SER A 614 -18.04 5.00 -39.63
C SER A 614 -18.11 6.51 -39.86
N GLU A 615 -19.07 7.22 -39.24
CA GLU A 615 -19.29 8.65 -39.50
C GLU A 615 -18.25 9.53 -38.78
N HIS A 616 -17.63 8.99 -37.73
CA HIS A 616 -16.70 9.70 -36.88
C HIS A 616 -15.48 8.85 -36.55
N ASN A 617 -14.32 9.49 -36.34
CA ASN A 617 -13.13 8.83 -35.79
C ASN A 617 -13.08 8.90 -34.25
N VAL A 618 -13.84 9.83 -33.66
CA VAL A 618 -13.95 10.02 -32.21
C VAL A 618 -15.41 9.94 -31.83
N HIS A 619 -15.73 8.95 -31.00
CA HIS A 619 -17.09 8.65 -30.60
C HIS A 619 -17.36 9.20 -29.21
N LYS A 620 -18.62 9.58 -28.98
CA LYS A 620 -19.09 10.11 -27.71
C LYS A 620 -20.23 9.28 -27.20
N LEU A 621 -20.24 9.03 -25.90
CA LEU A 621 -21.32 8.31 -25.22
C LEU A 621 -21.69 9.04 -23.93
N ILE A 622 -22.98 9.20 -23.70
CA ILE A 622 -23.54 9.78 -22.48
C ILE A 622 -24.60 8.82 -21.92
N ILE A 623 -24.45 8.44 -20.65
CA ILE A 623 -25.46 7.69 -19.90
C ILE A 623 -26.03 8.60 -18.82
N LYS A 624 -27.34 8.58 -18.66
CA LYS A 624 -28.06 9.31 -17.62
C LYS A 624 -29.33 8.55 -17.22
N PRO A 625 -29.95 8.83 -16.06
CA PRO A 625 -31.22 8.24 -15.67
C PRO A 625 -32.30 8.39 -16.75
#